data_AF-A0A958RU04-F1
#
_entry.id   AF-A0A958RU04-F1
#
_cell.length_a   1.000
_cell.length_b   1.000
_cell.length_c   1.000
_cell.angle_alpha   90.00
_cell.angle_beta   90.00
_cell.angle_gamma   90.00
#
_symmetry.space_group_name_H-M   'P 1'
#
loop_
_entity.id
_entity.type
_entity.pdbx_description
1 polymer ?
#
loop_
_entity_poly.entity_id
_entity_poly.type
_entity_poly.pdbx_seq_one_letter_code
_entity_poly.pdbx_strand_id
1 'polypeptide(L)'
;MARILLIDDDPDILKFTSRILGGHGHTVFTAKDADQAMDHIHSKDFDLVISDANMPMISGFELIRQIRGLKKHKDLPIALLTGRRQKEDVEKAIEVGVNDYIVKPINPKTLLEKVQSLIASPRDRESFVFQDFVPLVNAQVGMRLIELSTDSMTLESTVLLEKGSSLQVESSVFTQANLGGLNCIVTSIQSQNDYYVVHADFKDLTAQQKRRLQLWIQSRIQESKTKAA
;
A
#
# COMPACT_ATOMS: atom_id res chain seq x y z
N MET A 1 5.94 -3.56 -21.24
CA MET A 1 4.55 -3.53 -21.76
C MET A 1 3.78 -4.62 -21.03
N ALA A 2 2.58 -4.33 -20.56
CA ALA A 2 1.81 -5.25 -19.71
C ALA A 2 0.35 -5.33 -20.18
N ARG A 3 -0.28 -6.49 -19.99
CA ARG A 3 -1.71 -6.73 -20.21
C ARG A 3 -2.48 -6.44 -18.93
N ILE A 4 -3.31 -5.40 -18.97
CA ILE A 4 -4.07 -4.91 -17.82
C ILE A 4 -5.55 -5.18 -18.05
N LEU A 5 -6.21 -5.85 -17.10
CA LEU A 5 -7.66 -5.94 -17.06
C LEU A 5 -8.20 -4.81 -16.20
N LEU A 6 -8.95 -3.88 -16.79
CA LEU A 6 -9.61 -2.77 -16.13
C LEU A 6 -11.11 -3.06 -16.00
N ILE A 7 -11.66 -2.92 -14.80
CA ILE A 7 -13.03 -3.32 -14.48
C ILE A 7 -13.70 -2.15 -13.75
N ASP A 8 -14.77 -1.62 -14.33
CA ASP A 8 -15.54 -0.50 -13.77
C ASP A 8 -16.90 -0.46 -14.48
N ASP A 9 -18.00 -0.24 -13.75
CA ASP A 9 -19.34 -0.14 -14.35
C ASP A 9 -19.57 1.22 -15.04
N ASP A 10 -18.73 2.22 -14.75
CA ASP A 10 -18.74 3.52 -15.41
C ASP A 10 -17.92 3.50 -16.73
N PRO A 11 -18.58 3.62 -17.90
CA PRO A 11 -17.90 3.61 -19.19
C PRO A 11 -16.95 4.80 -19.40
N ASP A 12 -17.17 5.93 -18.74
CA ASP A 12 -16.29 7.09 -18.83
C ASP A 12 -15.00 6.85 -18.05
N ILE A 13 -15.07 6.19 -16.89
CA ILE A 13 -13.88 5.74 -16.14
C ILE A 13 -13.09 4.72 -16.94
N LEU A 14 -13.77 3.73 -17.53
CA LEU A 14 -13.12 2.74 -18.41
C LEU A 14 -12.37 3.44 -19.55
N LYS A 15 -13.03 4.36 -20.25
CA LYS A 15 -12.46 5.08 -21.40
C LYS A 15 -11.29 5.98 -21.00
N PHE A 16 -11.44 6.77 -19.93
CA PHE A 16 -10.42 7.68 -19.45
C PHE A 16 -9.15 6.93 -19.02
N THR A 17 -9.32 5.91 -18.18
CA THR A 17 -8.21 5.12 -17.63
C THR A 17 -7.52 4.30 -18.71
N SER A 18 -8.29 3.68 -19.62
CA SER A 18 -7.73 2.95 -20.75
C SER A 18 -6.88 3.83 -21.67
N ARG A 19 -7.30 5.09 -21.89
CA ARG A 19 -6.53 6.05 -22.69
C ARG A 19 -5.19 6.39 -22.04
N ILE A 20 -5.16 6.58 -20.72
CA ILE A 20 -3.92 6.87 -19.98
C ILE A 20 -2.98 5.66 -20.09
N LEU A 21 -3.44 4.46 -19.72
CA LEU A 21 -2.63 3.26 -19.70
C LEU A 21 -2.16 2.85 -21.11
N GLY A 22 -3.06 2.90 -22.09
CA GLY A 22 -2.75 2.62 -23.49
C GLY A 22 -1.75 3.62 -24.07
N GLY A 23 -1.87 4.90 -23.71
CA GLY A 23 -0.91 5.94 -24.09
C GLY A 23 0.52 5.70 -23.56
N HIS A 24 0.67 4.86 -22.53
CA HIS A 24 1.95 4.44 -21.96
C HIS A 24 2.37 3.03 -22.39
N GLY A 25 1.77 2.50 -23.47
CA GLY A 25 2.20 1.24 -24.10
C GLY A 25 1.67 -0.03 -23.44
N HIS A 26 0.68 0.07 -22.55
CA HIS A 26 -0.01 -1.10 -22.00
C HIS A 26 -1.13 -1.58 -22.92
N THR A 27 -1.39 -2.89 -22.94
CA THR A 27 -2.57 -3.46 -23.57
C THR A 27 -3.69 -3.51 -22.54
N VAL A 28 -4.75 -2.75 -22.74
CA VAL A 28 -5.86 -2.65 -21.78
C VAL A 28 -7.06 -3.43 -22.29
N PHE A 29 -7.57 -4.32 -21.46
CA PHE A 29 -8.84 -5.02 -21.64
C PHE A 29 -9.83 -4.45 -20.64
N THR A 30 -11.06 -4.17 -21.07
CA THR A 30 -12.07 -3.56 -20.21
C THR A 30 -13.22 -4.52 -19.95
N ALA A 31 -13.67 -4.58 -18.71
CA ALA A 31 -14.92 -5.24 -18.32
C ALA A 31 -15.83 -4.26 -17.57
N LYS A 32 -17.13 -4.33 -17.83
CA LYS A 32 -18.13 -3.45 -17.19
C LYS A 32 -18.75 -4.05 -15.92
N ASP A 33 -18.50 -5.33 -15.68
CA ASP A 33 -19.08 -6.12 -14.59
C ASP A 33 -18.19 -7.33 -14.27
N ALA A 34 -18.52 -8.02 -13.17
CA ALA A 34 -17.79 -9.19 -12.70
C ALA A 34 -17.86 -10.38 -13.67
N ASP A 35 -18.98 -10.59 -14.35
CA ASP A 35 -19.15 -11.70 -15.29
C ASP A 35 -18.20 -11.54 -16.48
N GLN A 36 -18.18 -10.36 -17.10
CA GLN A 36 -17.26 -10.06 -18.19
C GLN A 36 -15.79 -10.12 -17.74
N ALA A 37 -15.50 -9.68 -16.51
CA ALA A 37 -14.17 -9.79 -15.94
C ALA A 37 -13.74 -11.25 -15.79
N MET A 38 -14.60 -12.13 -15.28
CA MET A 38 -14.31 -13.56 -15.13
C MET A 38 -14.17 -14.26 -16.48
N ASP A 39 -14.96 -13.91 -17.49
CA ASP A 39 -14.78 -14.40 -18.86
C ASP A 39 -13.39 -14.04 -19.42
N HIS A 40 -12.91 -12.83 -19.12
CA HIS A 40 -11.56 -12.42 -19.45
C HIS A 40 -10.50 -13.22 -18.69
N ILE A 41 -10.63 -13.35 -17.36
CA ILE A 41 -9.70 -14.10 -16.51
C ILE A 41 -9.60 -15.58 -16.92
N HIS A 42 -10.70 -16.20 -17.35
CA HIS A 42 -10.68 -17.59 -17.82
C HIS A 42 -10.06 -17.75 -19.21
N SER A 43 -10.13 -16.73 -20.07
CA SER A 43 -9.69 -16.80 -21.46
C SER A 43 -8.27 -16.28 -21.71
N LYS A 44 -7.72 -15.46 -20.80
CA LYS A 44 -6.47 -14.73 -21.02
C LYS A 44 -5.65 -14.61 -19.73
N ASP A 45 -4.35 -14.41 -19.91
CA ASP A 45 -3.43 -14.09 -18.83
C ASP A 45 -3.21 -12.58 -18.72
N PHE A 46 -3.21 -12.07 -17.50
CA PHE A 46 -3.00 -10.65 -17.19
C PHE A 46 -1.79 -10.47 -16.29
N ASP A 47 -1.15 -9.31 -16.42
CA ASP A 47 -0.05 -8.89 -15.56
C ASP A 47 -0.56 -8.04 -14.38
N LEU A 48 -1.76 -7.45 -14.52
CA LEU A 48 -2.42 -6.63 -13.51
C LEU A 48 -3.94 -6.62 -13.75
N VAL A 49 -4.71 -6.69 -12.66
CA VAL A 49 -6.14 -6.36 -12.64
C VAL A 49 -6.33 -5.05 -11.89
N ILE A 50 -7.17 -4.18 -12.40
CA ILE A 50 -7.63 -2.96 -11.73
C ILE A 50 -9.15 -3.04 -11.69
N SER A 51 -9.75 -3.14 -10.50
CA SER A 51 -11.21 -3.30 -10.35
C SER A 51 -11.80 -2.17 -9.53
N ASP A 52 -12.94 -1.63 -9.94
CA ASP A 52 -13.75 -0.79 -9.07
C ASP A 52 -14.26 -1.57 -7.85
N ALA A 53 -14.31 -0.90 -6.71
CA ALA A 53 -14.80 -1.46 -5.45
C ALA A 53 -16.32 -1.63 -5.45
N ASN A 54 -17.05 -0.69 -6.07
CA ASN A 54 -18.49 -0.52 -5.95
C ASN A 54 -19.18 -0.74 -7.30
N MET A 55 -19.24 -2.00 -7.73
CA MET A 55 -20.01 -2.38 -8.90
C MET A 55 -21.41 -2.91 -8.51
N PRO A 56 -22.42 -2.74 -9.38
CA PRO A 56 -23.74 -3.35 -9.21
C PRO A 56 -23.65 -4.88 -9.19
N MET A 57 -24.58 -5.52 -8.48
CA MET A 57 -24.74 -6.99 -8.35
C MET A 57 -23.60 -7.70 -7.60
N ILE A 58 -22.36 -7.58 -8.06
CA ILE A 58 -21.17 -8.20 -7.47
C ILE A 58 -20.16 -7.09 -7.18
N SER A 59 -19.75 -6.97 -5.91
CA SER A 59 -18.75 -5.97 -5.52
C SER A 59 -17.36 -6.33 -6.04
N GLY A 60 -16.48 -5.33 -6.19
CA GLY A 60 -15.07 -5.57 -6.54
C GLY A 60 -14.38 -6.52 -5.57
N PHE A 61 -14.71 -6.43 -4.28
CA PHE A 61 -14.18 -7.32 -3.25
C PHE A 61 -14.54 -8.80 -3.48
N GLU A 62 -15.80 -9.08 -3.81
CA GLU A 62 -16.26 -10.44 -4.11
C GLU A 62 -15.62 -10.98 -5.38
N LEU A 63 -15.50 -10.15 -6.42
CA LEU A 63 -14.80 -10.51 -7.65
C LEU A 63 -13.33 -10.86 -7.37
N ILE A 64 -12.64 -10.06 -6.56
CA ILE A 64 -11.24 -10.33 -6.19
C ILE A 64 -11.14 -11.65 -5.43
N ARG A 65 -12.07 -11.92 -4.51
CA ARG A 65 -12.12 -13.20 -3.79
C ARG A 65 -12.29 -14.39 -4.75
N GLN A 66 -13.13 -14.25 -5.78
CA GLN A 66 -13.28 -15.27 -6.82
C GLN A 66 -11.97 -15.47 -7.60
N ILE A 67 -11.32 -14.39 -8.04
CA ILE A 67 -10.04 -14.44 -8.76
C ILE A 67 -8.97 -15.14 -7.92
N ARG A 68 -8.87 -14.80 -6.62
CA ARG A 68 -7.91 -15.41 -5.68
C ARG A 68 -8.19 -16.88 -5.38
N GLY A 69 -9.45 -17.31 -5.51
CA GLY A 69 -9.83 -18.72 -5.43
C GLY A 69 -9.25 -19.57 -6.56
N LEU A 70 -8.85 -18.96 -7.68
CA LEU A 70 -8.23 -19.66 -8.80
C LEU A 70 -6.73 -19.88 -8.51
N LYS A 71 -6.32 -21.15 -8.40
CA LYS A 71 -4.91 -21.53 -8.14
C LYS A 71 -3.90 -20.83 -9.06
N LYS A 72 -4.27 -20.57 -10.32
CA LYS A 72 -3.43 -19.91 -11.33
C LYS A 72 -3.18 -18.43 -11.04
N HIS A 73 -4.08 -17.76 -10.32
CA HIS A 73 -4.11 -16.30 -10.15
C HIS A 73 -3.84 -15.86 -8.70
N LYS A 74 -3.27 -16.75 -7.88
CA LYS A 74 -2.92 -16.46 -6.49
C LYS A 74 -1.96 -15.25 -6.37
N ASP A 75 -1.01 -15.16 -7.29
CA ASP A 75 0.02 -14.11 -7.29
C ASP A 75 -0.25 -13.00 -8.32
N LEU A 76 -1.42 -13.01 -8.97
CA LEU A 76 -1.80 -11.97 -9.94
C LEU A 76 -1.91 -10.63 -9.22
N PRO A 77 -1.15 -9.58 -9.61
CA PRO A 77 -1.32 -8.27 -9.02
C PRO A 77 -2.75 -7.75 -9.24
N ILE A 78 -3.41 -7.28 -8.18
CA ILE A 78 -4.74 -6.66 -8.25
C ILE A 78 -4.74 -5.34 -7.48
N ALA A 79 -5.20 -4.28 -8.14
CA ALA A 79 -5.47 -2.98 -7.54
C ALA A 79 -6.97 -2.69 -7.49
N LEU A 80 -7.43 -2.05 -6.41
CA LEU A 80 -8.80 -1.54 -6.28
C LEU A 80 -8.89 -0.08 -6.68
N LEU A 81 -9.85 0.29 -7.54
CA LEU A 81 -10.31 1.65 -7.74
C LEU A 81 -11.40 1.94 -6.72
N THR A 82 -11.25 3.00 -5.91
CA THR A 82 -12.26 3.36 -4.91
C THR A 82 -12.48 4.86 -4.82
N GLY A 83 -13.76 5.26 -4.72
CA GLY A 83 -14.15 6.63 -4.36
C GLY A 83 -14.38 6.82 -2.86
N ARG A 84 -14.37 5.73 -2.07
CA ARG A 84 -14.57 5.75 -0.61
C ARG A 84 -13.28 5.38 0.09
N ARG A 85 -13.00 6.14 1.15
CA ARG A 85 -11.95 5.84 2.11
C ARG A 85 -12.63 5.65 3.46
N GLN A 86 -13.19 4.46 3.67
CA GLN A 86 -13.72 4.05 4.97
C GLN A 86 -12.92 2.84 5.44
N LYS A 87 -12.62 2.81 6.74
CA LYS A 87 -11.78 1.78 7.37
C LYS A 87 -12.27 0.37 7.07
N GLU A 88 -13.59 0.17 7.05
CA GLU A 88 -14.26 -1.11 6.81
C GLU A 88 -14.03 -1.63 5.39
N ASP A 89 -13.92 -0.74 4.39
CA ASP A 89 -13.67 -1.13 2.99
C ASP A 89 -12.22 -1.58 2.80
N VAL A 90 -11.30 -1.00 3.57
CA VAL A 90 -9.91 -1.42 3.51
C VAL A 90 -9.70 -2.76 4.25
N GLU A 91 -10.45 -3.04 5.32
CA GLU A 91 -10.35 -4.32 6.04
C GLU A 91 -10.75 -5.47 5.13
N LYS A 92 -11.85 -5.26 4.38
CA LYS A 92 -12.26 -6.17 3.31
C LYS A 92 -11.22 -6.29 2.20
N ALA A 93 -10.57 -5.19 1.79
CA ALA A 93 -9.53 -5.21 0.75
C ALA A 93 -8.36 -6.13 1.11
N ILE A 94 -7.96 -6.12 2.37
CA ILE A 94 -6.90 -7.00 2.89
C ILE A 94 -7.33 -8.44 2.89
N GLU A 95 -8.52 -8.73 3.44
CA GLU A 95 -9.00 -10.10 3.55
C GLU A 95 -9.09 -10.77 2.18
N VAL A 96 -9.43 -10.01 1.14
CA VAL A 96 -9.50 -10.52 -0.24
C VAL A 96 -8.16 -10.50 -0.97
N GLY A 97 -7.07 -10.00 -0.37
CA GLY A 97 -5.73 -10.07 -0.93
C GLY A 97 -5.45 -9.07 -2.07
N VAL A 98 -5.91 -7.83 -1.91
CA VAL A 98 -5.58 -6.70 -2.80
C VAL A 98 -4.14 -6.26 -2.59
N ASN A 99 -3.46 -5.89 -3.67
CA ASN A 99 -2.06 -5.46 -3.64
C ASN A 99 -1.90 -3.95 -3.52
N ASP A 100 -2.85 -3.15 -4.02
CA ASP A 100 -2.86 -1.69 -3.88
C ASP A 100 -4.26 -1.10 -4.14
N TYR A 101 -4.44 0.19 -3.85
CA TYR A 101 -5.62 0.95 -4.20
C TYR A 101 -5.27 2.22 -4.97
N ILE A 102 -6.20 2.65 -5.82
CA ILE A 102 -6.17 3.87 -6.61
C ILE A 102 -7.43 4.66 -6.25
N VAL A 103 -7.24 5.87 -5.73
CA VAL A 103 -8.35 6.70 -5.29
C VAL A 103 -8.94 7.47 -6.47
N LYS A 104 -10.27 7.44 -6.61
CA LYS A 104 -11.03 8.33 -7.50
C LYS A 104 -11.14 9.74 -6.86
N PRO A 105 -10.98 10.85 -7.61
CA PRO A 105 -10.77 10.92 -9.05
C PRO A 105 -9.37 10.49 -9.48
N ILE A 106 -9.28 9.80 -10.62
CA ILE A 106 -8.04 9.18 -11.10
C ILE A 106 -7.05 10.27 -11.53
N ASN A 107 -5.93 10.37 -10.80
CA ASN A 107 -4.79 11.18 -11.22
C ASN A 107 -3.89 10.34 -12.16
N PRO A 108 -3.61 10.79 -13.40
CA PRO A 108 -2.81 10.02 -14.36
C PRO A 108 -1.40 9.67 -13.85
N LYS A 109 -0.73 10.59 -13.15
CA LYS A 109 0.63 10.38 -12.64
C LYS A 109 0.64 9.27 -11.59
N THR A 110 -0.25 9.38 -10.59
CA THR A 110 -0.36 8.39 -9.51
C THR A 110 -0.80 7.02 -10.03
N LEU A 111 -1.71 6.97 -11.01
CA LEU A 111 -2.11 5.73 -11.66
C LEU A 111 -0.90 5.01 -12.26
N LEU A 112 -0.08 5.74 -13.03
CA LEU A 112 1.08 5.16 -13.72
C LEU A 112 2.16 4.69 -12.75
N GLU A 113 2.45 5.47 -11.70
CA GLU A 113 3.40 5.09 -10.64
C GLU A 113 2.99 3.78 -9.97
N LYS A 114 1.71 3.66 -9.59
CA LYS A 114 1.16 2.44 -8.96
C LYS A 114 1.20 1.24 -9.90
N VAL A 115 0.78 1.43 -11.15
CA VAL A 115 0.81 0.37 -12.17
C VAL A 115 2.24 -0.12 -12.42
N GLN A 116 3.20 0.78 -12.59
CA GLN A 116 4.61 0.42 -12.76
C GLN A 116 5.15 -0.36 -11.56
N SER A 117 4.85 0.12 -10.34
CA SER A 117 5.23 -0.54 -9.10
C SER A 117 4.67 -1.96 -9.00
N LEU A 118 3.39 -2.16 -9.35
CA LEU A 118 2.72 -3.46 -9.29
C LEU A 118 3.27 -4.46 -10.31
N ILE A 119 3.65 -3.98 -11.50
CA ILE A 119 4.21 -4.83 -12.55
C ILE A 119 5.68 -5.20 -12.27
N ALA A 120 6.47 -4.29 -11.68
CA ALA A 120 7.92 -4.46 -11.52
C ALA A 120 8.34 -5.45 -10.41
N SER A 121 7.47 -5.80 -9.46
CA SER A 121 7.80 -6.75 -8.38
C SER A 121 6.60 -7.61 -7.97
N PRO A 122 6.34 -8.73 -8.69
CA PRO A 122 5.24 -9.64 -8.38
C PRO A 122 5.43 -10.47 -7.09
N ARG A 123 6.64 -10.50 -6.49
CA ARG A 123 7.02 -11.49 -5.46
C ARG A 123 7.25 -10.98 -4.04
N ASP A 124 7.36 -9.67 -3.81
CA ASP A 124 7.77 -9.12 -2.52
C ASP A 124 6.67 -8.30 -1.84
N ARG A 125 5.48 -8.84 -1.57
CA ARG A 125 4.39 -8.05 -0.93
C ARG A 125 3.51 -8.85 0.02
N GLU A 126 4.08 -9.28 1.14
CA GLU A 126 3.34 -9.26 2.43
C GLU A 126 3.57 -7.89 3.08
N SER A 127 2.91 -6.85 2.56
CA SER A 127 2.96 -5.51 3.13
C SER A 127 1.63 -4.83 2.88
N PHE A 128 0.81 -4.83 3.92
CA PHE A 128 -0.49 -4.17 3.93
C PHE A 128 -0.37 -2.78 4.54
N VAL A 129 -0.95 -1.78 3.87
CA VAL A 129 -1.03 -0.37 4.31
C VAL A 129 -2.51 0.02 4.36
N PHE A 130 -2.94 0.59 5.49
CA PHE A 130 -4.23 1.24 5.67
C PHE A 130 -4.06 2.71 6.00
N GLN A 131 -4.98 3.54 5.51
CA GLN A 131 -5.20 4.85 6.10
C GLN A 131 -6.67 5.25 5.99
N ASP A 132 -7.32 5.51 7.13
CA ASP A 132 -8.42 6.47 7.24
C ASP A 132 -8.53 7.06 8.65
N PHE A 133 -7.98 8.27 8.81
CA PHE A 133 -8.55 9.44 9.49
C PHE A 133 -7.59 10.64 9.30
N VAL A 134 -8.17 11.85 9.33
CA VAL A 134 -7.60 13.22 9.46
C VAL A 134 -7.70 14.11 8.20
N PRO A 135 -8.30 15.33 8.33
CA PRO A 135 -8.72 16.20 7.21
C PRO A 135 -7.53 16.91 6.55
N LEU A 136 -7.63 17.07 5.22
CA LEU A 136 -6.82 17.95 4.37
C LEU A 136 -5.30 17.84 4.58
N VAL A 137 -4.66 17.13 3.62
CA VAL A 137 -3.23 16.82 3.50
C VAL A 137 -2.79 15.57 4.28
N ASN A 138 -3.03 14.38 3.73
CA ASN A 138 -2.42 13.13 4.20
C ASN A 138 -2.10 12.20 3.02
N ALA A 139 -0.83 12.15 2.64
CA ALA A 139 -0.25 11.17 1.73
C ALA A 139 0.62 10.21 2.58
N GLN A 140 0.20 8.96 2.78
CA GLN A 140 1.10 7.89 3.22
C GLN A 140 1.73 7.25 1.98
N VAL A 141 2.98 7.62 1.74
CA VAL A 141 3.85 7.11 0.69
C VAL A 141 4.92 6.27 1.40
N GLY A 142 5.41 5.20 0.76
CA GLY A 142 6.20 4.11 1.35
C GLY A 142 7.30 4.59 2.29
N MET A 143 7.14 4.27 3.59
CA MET A 143 8.14 4.52 4.61
C MET A 143 8.77 3.23 5.12
N ARG A 144 10.10 3.17 5.18
CA ARG A 144 10.88 2.02 5.67
C ARG A 144 11.68 2.44 6.89
N LEU A 145 11.58 1.68 7.98
CA LEU A 145 12.41 1.92 9.16
C LEU A 145 13.88 1.58 8.84
N ILE A 146 14.75 2.60 8.92
CA ILE A 146 16.20 2.46 8.71
C ILE A 146 16.88 2.22 10.06
N GLU A 147 16.54 3.04 11.06
CA GLU A 147 17.15 3.03 12.37
C GLU A 147 16.12 3.30 13.46
N LEU A 148 16.30 2.68 14.61
CA LEU A 148 15.42 2.80 15.75
C LEU A 148 16.24 2.91 17.04
N SER A 149 16.00 3.98 17.79
CA SER A 149 16.57 4.21 19.12
C SER A 149 15.46 4.27 20.17
N THR A 150 15.81 4.58 21.43
CA THR A 150 14.84 4.74 22.52
C THR A 150 14.06 6.04 22.47
N ASP A 151 14.60 7.05 21.78
CA ASP A 151 14.07 8.42 21.79
C ASP A 151 13.78 8.95 20.38
N SER A 152 14.28 8.27 19.35
CA SER A 152 14.10 8.65 17.95
C SER A 152 14.07 7.47 17.00
N MET A 153 13.67 7.73 15.76
CA MET A 153 13.75 6.79 14.65
C MET A 153 14.17 7.51 13.36
N THR A 154 14.73 6.75 12.44
CA THR A 154 15.04 7.20 11.08
C THR A 154 14.22 6.36 10.10
N LEU A 155 13.48 7.04 9.23
CA LEU A 155 12.61 6.47 8.22
C LEU A 155 13.12 6.86 6.83
N GLU A 156 13.14 5.92 5.91
CA GLU A 156 13.06 6.19 4.49
C GLU A 156 11.62 6.58 4.17
N SER A 157 11.37 7.54 3.29
CA SER A 157 10.04 7.96 2.88
C SER A 157 10.03 8.32 1.41
N THR A 158 9.05 7.85 0.65
CA THR A 158 8.80 8.33 -0.71
C THR A 158 7.86 9.55 -0.74
N VAL A 159 7.36 9.99 0.43
CA VAL A 159 6.70 11.28 0.63
C VAL A 159 7.71 12.31 1.10
N LEU A 160 7.57 13.55 0.62
CA LEU A 160 8.10 14.70 1.32
C LEU A 160 7.24 14.98 2.57
N LEU A 161 7.87 14.98 3.74
CA LEU A 161 7.27 15.38 5.01
C LEU A 161 7.80 16.75 5.44
N GLU A 162 7.08 17.43 6.33
CA GLU A 162 7.52 18.71 6.88
C GLU A 162 8.14 18.55 8.27
N LYS A 163 9.16 19.35 8.56
CA LYS A 163 9.75 19.41 9.89
C LYS A 163 8.71 19.96 10.88
N GLY A 164 8.54 19.27 11.99
CA GLY A 164 7.55 19.59 13.02
C GLY A 164 6.22 18.85 12.86
N SER A 165 6.00 18.15 11.73
CA SER A 165 4.81 17.32 11.56
C SER A 165 4.77 16.20 12.59
N SER A 166 3.58 15.96 13.16
CA SER A 166 3.33 14.81 14.02
C SER A 166 2.96 13.59 13.16
N LEU A 167 3.57 12.46 13.45
CA LEU A 167 3.34 11.18 12.78
C LEU A 167 2.91 10.15 13.81
N GLN A 168 1.90 9.35 13.49
CA GLN A 168 1.61 8.13 14.22
C GLN A 168 2.19 6.96 13.41
N VAL A 169 3.21 6.31 13.97
CA VAL A 169 3.92 5.21 13.31
C VAL A 169 3.48 3.90 13.91
N GLU A 170 2.91 3.05 13.07
CA GLU A 170 2.56 1.68 13.40
C GLU A 170 3.55 0.76 12.68
N SER A 171 4.09 -0.20 13.42
CA SER A 171 5.07 -1.15 12.88
C SER A 171 4.99 -2.47 13.63
N SER A 172 5.19 -3.57 12.91
CA SER A 172 5.31 -4.91 13.51
C SER A 172 6.45 -4.98 14.53
N VAL A 173 7.47 -4.12 14.40
CA VAL A 173 8.53 -3.93 15.40
C VAL A 173 7.95 -3.47 16.74
N PHE A 174 7.04 -2.51 16.71
CA PHE A 174 6.38 -2.01 17.92
C PHE A 174 5.44 -3.06 18.49
N THR A 175 4.67 -3.74 17.64
CA THR A 175 3.82 -4.86 18.08
C THR A 175 4.64 -5.96 18.77
N GLN A 176 5.80 -6.33 18.23
CA GLN A 176 6.72 -7.30 18.84
C GLN A 176 7.32 -6.81 20.16
N ALA A 177 7.56 -5.49 20.29
CA ALA A 177 7.95 -4.86 21.54
C ALA A 177 6.78 -4.70 22.53
N ASN A 178 5.59 -5.21 22.18
CA ASN A 178 4.33 -5.02 22.91
C ASN A 178 4.00 -3.53 23.12
N LEU A 179 4.20 -2.77 22.05
CA LEU A 179 3.89 -1.35 21.91
C LEU A 179 2.82 -1.21 20.82
N GLY A 180 1.87 -0.30 21.01
CA GLY A 180 0.96 0.12 19.96
C GLY A 180 1.64 1.07 18.97
N GLY A 181 0.84 1.77 18.16
CA GLY A 181 1.33 2.90 17.39
C GLY A 181 2.01 3.95 18.28
N LEU A 182 3.16 4.44 17.84
CA LEU A 182 3.92 5.45 18.56
C LEU A 182 3.78 6.79 17.85
N ASN A 183 3.47 7.83 18.62
CA ASN A 183 3.48 9.20 18.13
C ASN A 183 4.91 9.71 18.08
N CYS A 184 5.26 10.39 17.01
CA CYS A 184 6.56 11.03 16.82
C CYS A 184 6.42 12.37 16.11
N ILE A 185 7.47 13.18 16.18
CA ILE A 185 7.55 14.49 15.54
C ILE A 185 8.74 14.47 14.61
N VAL A 186 8.54 14.86 13.36
CA VAL A 186 9.62 14.97 12.38
C VAL A 186 10.58 16.08 12.79
N THR A 187 11.83 15.75 13.07
CA THR A 187 12.85 16.70 13.49
C THR A 187 13.74 17.18 12.35
N SER A 188 13.94 16.34 11.32
CA SER A 188 14.62 16.72 10.10
C SER A 188 14.26 15.81 8.92
N ILE A 189 14.40 16.34 7.70
CA ILE A 189 14.25 15.60 6.45
C ILE A 189 15.46 15.91 5.54
N GLN A 190 15.99 14.89 4.88
CA GLN A 190 17.04 15.01 3.87
C GLN A 190 16.58 14.34 2.57
N SER A 191 16.73 15.02 1.44
CA SER A 191 16.45 14.43 0.13
C SER A 191 17.61 13.54 -0.32
N GLN A 192 17.29 12.35 -0.79
CA GLN A 192 18.14 11.44 -1.55
C GLN A 192 17.55 11.29 -2.96
N ASN A 193 18.32 10.79 -3.92
CA ASN A 193 17.97 10.82 -5.36
C ASN A 193 16.51 10.45 -5.68
N ASP A 194 15.96 9.42 -5.01
CA ASP A 194 14.60 8.91 -5.25
C ASP A 194 13.71 8.81 -3.99
N TYR A 195 14.20 9.26 -2.83
CA TYR A 195 13.49 9.15 -1.55
C TYR A 195 13.96 10.21 -0.53
N TYR A 196 13.28 10.31 0.60
CA TYR A 196 13.60 11.18 1.71
C TYR A 196 14.03 10.37 2.93
N VAL A 197 15.08 10.82 3.61
CA VAL A 197 15.45 10.33 4.94
C VAL A 197 14.83 11.26 5.96
N VAL A 198 13.96 10.71 6.80
CA VAL A 198 13.15 11.43 7.78
C VAL A 198 13.59 10.99 9.17
N HIS A 199 14.08 11.94 9.96
CA HIS A 199 14.35 11.72 11.37
C HIS A 199 13.14 12.19 12.18
N ALA A 200 12.68 11.35 13.10
CA ALA A 200 11.55 11.65 13.96
C ALA A 200 11.83 11.26 15.41
N ASP A 201 11.48 12.16 16.33
CA ASP A 201 11.62 11.94 17.77
C ASP A 201 10.29 11.46 18.35
N PHE A 202 10.33 10.52 19.27
CA PHE A 202 9.12 10.03 19.92
C PHE A 202 8.50 11.09 20.82
N LYS A 203 7.17 11.19 20.75
CA LYS A 203 6.39 12.11 21.57
C LYS A 203 5.67 11.34 22.67
N ASP A 204 5.74 11.85 23.89
CA ASP A 204 4.96 11.39 25.04
C ASP A 204 5.14 9.91 25.41
N LEU A 205 6.33 9.33 25.14
CA LEU A 205 6.65 7.97 25.57
C LEU A 205 6.68 7.86 27.10
N THR A 206 5.84 6.99 27.64
CA THR A 206 5.89 6.63 29.07
C THR A 206 7.18 5.89 29.41
N ALA A 207 7.60 5.95 30.67
CA ALA A 207 8.77 5.20 31.16
C ALA A 207 8.66 3.69 30.89
N GLN A 208 7.44 3.14 30.94
CA GLN A 208 7.19 1.73 30.62
C GLN A 208 7.43 1.45 29.13
N GLN A 209 6.94 2.32 28.23
CA GLN A 209 7.14 2.16 26.80
C GLN A 209 8.62 2.31 26.41
N LYS A 210 9.32 3.31 26.96
CA LYS A 210 10.77 3.47 26.77
C LYS A 210 11.54 2.22 27.17
N ARG A 211 11.21 1.64 28.34
CA ARG A 211 11.84 0.42 28.84
C ARG A 211 11.58 -0.79 27.92
N ARG A 212 10.36 -0.95 27.41
CA ARG A 212 10.03 -2.03 26.46
C ARG A 212 10.81 -1.89 25.16
N LEU A 213 10.85 -0.68 24.61
CA LEU A 213 11.59 -0.37 23.39
C LEU A 213 13.09 -0.65 23.56
N GLN A 214 13.67 -0.21 24.69
CA GLN A 214 15.07 -0.46 25.02
C GLN A 214 15.39 -1.96 25.11
N LEU A 215 14.56 -2.74 25.82
CA LEU A 215 14.76 -4.18 25.95
C LEU A 215 14.65 -4.90 24.59
N TRP A 216 13.70 -4.48 23.75
CA TRP A 216 13.55 -5.05 22.42
C TRP A 216 14.78 -4.76 21.53
N ILE A 217 15.24 -3.51 21.49
CA ILE A 217 16.45 -3.13 20.73
C ILE A 217 17.67 -3.94 21.19
N GLN A 218 17.87 -4.06 22.51
CA GLN A 218 18.98 -4.84 23.08
C GLN A 218 18.91 -6.32 22.69
N SER A 219 17.72 -6.93 22.70
CA SER A 219 17.53 -8.33 22.32
C SER A 219 17.92 -8.61 20.86
N ARG A 220 17.60 -7.69 19.93
CA ARG A 220 17.94 -7.82 18.51
C ARG A 220 19.43 -7.63 18.22
N ILE A 221 20.09 -6.73 18.96
CA ILE A 221 21.55 -6.54 18.86
C ILE A 221 22.29 -7.82 19.32
N GLN A 222 21.78 -8.52 20.34
CA GLN A 222 22.35 -9.80 20.77
C GLN A 222 22.10 -10.91 19.74
N GLU A 223 20.88 -11.04 19.20
CA GLU A 223 20.57 -12.04 18.16
C GLU A 223 21.40 -11.86 16.88
N SER A 224 21.70 -10.61 16.50
CA SER A 224 22.58 -10.26 15.38
C SER A 224 24.02 -10.74 15.61
N LYS A 225 24.55 -10.58 16.82
CA LYS A 225 25.92 -11.00 17.17
C LYS A 225 26.07 -12.52 17.26
N THR A 226 25.05 -13.24 17.71
CA THR A 226 25.11 -14.71 17.84
C THR A 226 24.96 -15.44 16.49
N LYS A 227 24.39 -14.80 15.47
CA LYS A 227 24.31 -15.36 14.10
C LYS A 227 25.55 -15.11 13.25
N ALA A 228 26.46 -14.25 13.69
CA ALA A 228 27.69 -13.90 13.00
C ALA A 228 28.96 -14.58 13.58
N ALA A 229 28.79 -15.45 14.58
CA ALA A 229 29.83 -16.26 15.21
C ALA A 229 29.61 -17.74 14.88
#